data_AF-A0A9P6JU42-F1
#
_entry.id   AF-A0A9P6JU42-F1
#
_cell.length_a   1.000
_cell.length_b   1.000
_cell.length_c   1.000
_cell.angle_alpha   90.00
_cell.angle_beta   90.00
_cell.angle_gamma   90.00
#
_symmetry.space_group_name_H-M   'P 1'
#
loop_
_entity.id
_entity.type
_entity.pdbx_description
1 polymer ?
#
loop_
_entity_poly.entity_id
_entity_poly.type
_entity_poly.pdbx_seq_one_letter_code
_entity_poly.pdbx_strand_id
1 'polypeptide(L)'
;MPPLPKASPSQGPVRTRSGCYTCRVRRKKCDERRVGDEVGSCQTCVRLGLECLGFGRKRPDWLKDDANVTFIRALIKDHLNAQGLIKGQHK
;
A
#
# COMPACT_ATOMS: atom_id res chain seq x y z
N MET A 1 -8.06 -11.41 -33.97
CA MET A 1 -8.17 -10.90 -32.59
C MET A 1 -6.86 -10.20 -32.25
N PRO A 2 -6.82 -8.87 -32.11
CA PRO A 2 -5.58 -8.15 -31.82
C PRO A 2 -5.14 -8.38 -30.36
N PRO A 3 -3.82 -8.53 -30.09
CA PRO A 3 -3.29 -8.71 -28.74
C PRO A 3 -3.38 -7.40 -27.93
N LEU A 4 -3.77 -7.52 -26.65
CA LEU A 4 -3.85 -6.43 -25.67
C LEU A 4 -2.52 -5.64 -25.58
N PRO A 5 -2.57 -4.29 -25.45
CA PRO A 5 -1.38 -3.48 -25.28
C PRO A 5 -0.72 -3.71 -23.91
N LYS A 6 0.36 -4.51 -23.95
CA LYS A 6 1.68 -4.29 -23.34
C LYS A 6 1.76 -3.28 -22.17
N ALA A 7 2.03 -3.87 -21.01
CA ALA A 7 2.67 -3.32 -19.82
C ALA A 7 3.38 -1.95 -20.00
N SER A 8 2.83 -0.93 -19.32
CA SER A 8 3.47 0.37 -19.15
C SER A 8 4.49 0.35 -18.00
N PRO A 9 5.54 1.18 -18.10
CA PRO A 9 6.88 0.83 -17.62
C PRO A 9 7.13 1.20 -16.15
N SER A 10 7.89 0.31 -15.50
CA SER A 10 8.98 0.57 -14.57
C SER A 10 9.21 2.04 -14.16
N GLN A 11 8.49 2.52 -13.14
CA GLN A 11 9.01 3.60 -12.31
C GLN A 11 9.98 3.01 -11.29
N GLY A 12 11.28 3.14 -11.60
CA GLY A 12 12.39 2.86 -10.69
C GLY A 12 12.35 3.75 -9.43
N PRO A 13 13.20 3.44 -8.43
CA PRO A 13 12.99 3.83 -7.04
C PRO A 13 13.35 5.30 -6.79
N VAL A 14 12.38 6.18 -6.98
CA VAL A 14 12.48 7.55 -6.46
C VAL A 14 12.45 7.46 -4.93
N ARG A 15 13.63 7.60 -4.28
CA ARG A 15 13.74 7.84 -2.83
C ARG A 15 12.96 9.11 -2.49
N THR A 16 11.67 8.99 -2.29
CA THR A 16 10.82 10.06 -1.79
C THR A 16 10.17 9.53 -0.52
N ARG A 17 9.90 10.39 0.47
CA ARG A 17 9.16 10.03 1.69
C ARG A 17 7.67 9.71 1.40
N SER A 18 7.38 8.93 0.36
CA SER A 18 6.08 8.85 -0.31
C SER A 18 5.49 7.44 -0.26
N GLY A 19 5.36 6.88 0.94
CA GLY A 19 4.62 5.63 1.15
C GLY A 19 3.11 5.75 0.86
N CYS A 20 2.51 4.63 0.48
CA CYS A 20 1.07 4.48 0.39
C CYS A 20 0.40 4.78 1.74
N TYR A 21 -0.87 5.21 1.77
CA TYR A 21 -1.53 5.53 3.05
C TYR A 21 -1.58 4.31 3.99
N THR A 22 -1.90 3.12 3.47
CA THR A 22 -1.87 1.84 4.20
C THR A 22 -0.49 1.56 4.85
N CYS A 23 0.58 1.87 4.12
CA CYS A 23 1.97 1.67 4.54
C CYS A 23 2.37 2.66 5.62
N ARG A 24 1.92 3.92 5.48
CA ARG A 24 2.09 4.99 6.49
C ARG A 24 1.37 4.63 7.79
N VAL A 25 0.13 4.16 7.74
CA VAL A 25 -0.64 3.71 8.92
C VAL A 25 0.07 2.58 9.66
N ARG A 26 0.64 1.61 8.92
CA ARG A 26 1.38 0.49 9.51
C ARG A 26 2.79 0.84 9.99
N ARG A 27 3.31 2.03 9.66
CA ARG A 27 4.73 2.40 9.80
C ARG A 27 5.68 1.36 9.17
N LYS A 28 5.25 0.71 8.08
CA LYS A 28 6.05 -0.27 7.32
C LYS A 28 6.70 0.42 6.13
N LYS A 29 7.90 -0.04 5.76
CA LYS A 29 8.58 0.43 4.54
C LYS A 29 7.69 0.11 3.33
N CYS A 30 7.30 1.15 2.60
CA CYS A 30 6.61 1.01 1.32
C CYS A 30 7.67 0.91 0.23
N ASP A 31 7.49 0.00 -0.72
CA ASP A 31 8.39 -0.12 -1.87
C ASP A 31 8.00 0.82 -3.02
N GLU A 32 6.99 1.68 -2.81
CA GLU A 32 6.44 2.70 -3.73
C GLU A 32 6.14 2.24 -5.17
N ARG A 33 6.25 0.94 -5.42
CA ARG A 33 6.11 0.33 -6.72
C ARG A 33 4.62 0.20 -7.02
N ARG A 34 4.11 1.15 -7.80
CA ARG A 34 2.73 1.12 -8.27
C ARG A 34 2.58 -0.05 -9.24
N VAL A 35 1.64 -0.93 -8.97
CA VAL A 35 1.31 -2.08 -9.81
C VAL A 35 -0.13 -1.90 -10.27
N GLY A 36 -0.36 -1.96 -11.59
CA GLY A 36 -1.66 -1.68 -12.20
C GLY A 36 -1.86 -0.21 -12.60
N ASP A 37 -2.91 -0.01 -13.41
CA ASP A 37 -3.33 1.27 -14.00
C ASP A 37 -3.88 2.26 -12.95
N GLU A 38 -4.05 3.54 -13.35
CA GLU A 38 -4.56 4.78 -12.70
C GLU A 38 -4.80 4.84 -11.16
N VAL A 39 -5.33 3.80 -10.52
CA VAL A 39 -5.48 3.62 -9.07
C VAL A 39 -4.35 2.75 -8.50
N GLY A 40 -3.11 3.06 -8.88
CA GLY A 40 -1.95 2.19 -8.64
C GLY A 40 -1.75 1.82 -7.17
N SER A 41 -1.96 0.53 -6.86
CA SER A 41 -1.69 -0.06 -5.55
C SER A 41 -0.21 -0.36 -5.36
N CYS A 42 0.29 -0.34 -4.12
CA CYS A 42 1.68 -0.63 -3.84
C CYS A 42 1.99 -2.13 -4.01
N GLN A 43 3.14 -2.51 -4.56
CA GLN A 43 3.49 -3.93 -4.78
C GLN A 43 3.46 -4.74 -3.48
N THR A 44 3.83 -4.14 -2.36
CA THR A 44 3.75 -4.78 -1.04
C THR A 44 2.31 -4.98 -0.58
N CYS A 45 1.40 -4.06 -0.90
CA CYS A 45 -0.01 -4.14 -0.58
C CYS A 45 -0.65 -5.26 -1.43
N VAL A 46 -0.42 -5.22 -2.74
CA VAL A 46 -0.87 -6.24 -3.70
C VAL A 46 -0.36 -7.63 -3.31
N ARG A 47 0.93 -7.76 -2.98
CA ARG A 47 1.52 -9.03 -2.53
C ARG A 47 0.93 -9.54 -1.21
N LEU A 48 0.52 -8.63 -0.34
CA LEU A 48 -0.07 -8.96 0.96
C LEU A 48 -1.60 -9.08 0.91
N GLY A 49 -2.24 -8.88 -0.25
CA GLY A 49 -3.69 -8.82 -0.39
C GLY A 49 -4.34 -7.58 0.26
N LEU A 50 -3.55 -6.61 0.70
CA LEU A 50 -4.05 -5.46 1.46
C LEU A 50 -4.68 -4.39 0.59
N GLU A 51 -5.76 -3.82 1.10
CA GLU A 51 -6.40 -2.60 0.58
C GLU A 51 -5.39 -1.44 0.57
N CYS A 52 -4.93 -1.06 -0.62
CA CYS A 52 -4.07 0.09 -0.80
C CYS A 52 -4.94 1.31 -1.06
N LEU A 53 -5.07 2.18 -0.05
CA LEU A 53 -5.84 3.43 -0.13
C LEU A 53 -5.23 4.48 -1.09
N GLY A 54 -4.21 4.10 -1.85
CA GLY A 54 -3.50 4.94 -2.80
C GLY A 54 -2.30 5.68 -2.21
N PHE A 55 -1.80 6.62 -3.01
CA PHE A 55 -0.62 7.44 -2.73
C PHE A 55 -0.99 8.91 -2.86
N GLY A 56 -0.69 9.71 -1.85
CA GLY A 56 -0.82 11.15 -1.95
C GLY A 56 0.23 11.91 -1.16
N ARG A 57 0.66 13.03 -1.75
CA ARG A 57 1.53 14.01 -1.10
C ARG A 57 0.78 14.73 0.03
N LYS A 58 -0.53 14.95 -0.15
CA LYS A 58 -1.41 15.55 0.85
C LYS A 58 -2.02 14.46 1.73
N ARG A 59 -1.99 14.68 3.05
CA ARG A 59 -2.58 13.79 4.04
C ARG A 59 -4.08 14.13 4.11
N PRO A 60 -4.97 13.22 3.66
CA PRO A 60 -6.41 13.48 3.67
C PRO A 60 -6.90 13.52 5.11
N ASP A 61 -8.00 14.23 5.35
CA ASP A 61 -8.47 14.54 6.71
C ASP A 61 -8.81 13.29 7.53
N TRP A 62 -9.29 12.22 6.89
CA TRP A 62 -9.49 10.93 7.55
C TRP A 62 -8.19 10.30 8.08
N LEU A 63 -7.02 10.62 7.52
CA LEU A 63 -5.72 10.15 8.05
C LEU A 63 -5.12 11.10 9.10
N LYS A 64 -5.77 12.23 9.38
CA LYS A 64 -5.35 13.16 10.44
C LYS A 64 -5.90 12.74 11.79
N ASP A 65 -7.06 12.09 11.81
CA ASP A 65 -7.71 11.61 13.02
C ASP A 65 -7.03 10.32 13.53
N ASP A 66 -6.55 10.35 14.78
CA ASP A 66 -5.87 9.22 15.42
C ASP A 66 -6.79 8.01 15.62
N ALA A 67 -8.10 8.22 15.84
CA ALA A 67 -9.05 7.13 15.97
C ALA A 67 -9.21 6.41 14.63
N ASN A 68 -9.31 7.14 13.53
CA ASN A 68 -9.40 6.54 12.20
C ASN A 68 -8.10 5.84 11.78
N VAL A 69 -6.93 6.42 12.08
CA VAL A 69 -5.64 5.74 11.85
C VAL A 69 -5.58 4.42 12.63
N THR A 70 -6.05 4.42 13.87
CA THR A 70 -6.08 3.22 14.73
C THR A 70 -7.05 2.17 14.18
N PHE A 71 -8.23 2.59 13.73
CA PHE A 71 -9.23 1.72 13.11
C PHE A 71 -8.70 1.08 11.83
N ILE A 72 -8.17 1.87 10.90
CA ILE A 72 -7.56 1.38 9.65
C ILE A 72 -6.40 0.44 9.97
N ARG A 73 -5.56 0.76 10.96
CA ARG A 73 -4.47 -0.11 11.40
C ARG A 73 -4.97 -1.46 11.91
N ALA A 74 -6.06 -1.47 12.68
CA ALA A 74 -6.68 -2.67 13.19
C ALA A 74 -7.23 -3.53 12.04
N LEU A 75 -7.96 -2.92 11.09
CA LEU A 75 -8.46 -3.60 9.90
C LEU A 75 -7.34 -4.26 9.08
N ILE A 76 -6.26 -3.53 8.85
CA ILE A 76 -5.10 -4.07 8.13
C ILE A 76 -4.45 -5.22 8.91
N LYS A 77 -4.33 -5.09 10.23
CA LYS A 77 -3.74 -6.14 11.08
C LYS A 77 -4.59 -7.40 11.06
N ASP A 78 -5.90 -7.26 11.18
CA ASP A 78 -6.87 -8.35 11.09
C ASP A 78 -6.81 -9.04 9.74
N HIS A 79 -6.82 -8.27 8.65
CA HIS A 79 -6.70 -8.80 7.29
C HIS A 79 -5.41 -9.62 7.09
N LEU A 80 -4.27 -9.11 7.57
CA LEU A 80 -2.99 -9.86 7.49
C LEU A 80 -3.00 -11.13 8.32
N ASN A 81 -3.68 -11.10 9.47
CA ASN A 81 -3.86 -12.26 10.33
C ASN A 81 -4.71 -13.31 9.62
N ALA A 82 -5.84 -12.91 9.03
CA ALA A 82 -6.73 -13.77 8.27
C ALA A 82 -6.05 -14.40 7.04
N GLN A 83 -5.19 -13.65 6.35
CA GLN A 83 -4.43 -14.13 5.19
C GLN A 83 -3.19 -14.97 5.57
N GLY A 84 -2.85 -15.08 6.86
CA GLY A 84 -1.62 -15.77 7.30
C GLY A 84 -0.32 -15.07 6.84
N LEU A 85 -0.40 -13.81 6.40
CA LEU A 85 0.69 -13.04 5.80
C LEU A 85 1.41 -12.14 6.81
N ILE A 86 1.39 -12.50 8.10
CA ILE A 86 2.18 -11.85 9.13
C ILE A 86 3.66 -12.16 8.90
N LYS A 87 4.30 -11.39 8.00
CA LYS A 87 5.74 -11.43 7.77
C LYS A 87 6.48 -10.76 8.92
N GLY A 88 6.92 -11.59 9.86
CA GLY A 88 8.06 -11.36 10.74
C GLY A 88 7.87 -10.31 11.85
N GLN A 89 7.67 -10.79 13.07
CA GLN A 89 8.66 -10.44 14.10
C GLN A 89 9.95 -11.21 13.75
N HIS A 90 10.71 -10.71 12.76
CA HIS A 90 12.04 -11.26 12.52
C HIS A 90 13.00 -10.46 13.41
N LYS A 91 13.49 -11.10 14.46
CA LYS A 91 14.77 -10.77 15.08
C LYS A 91 15.77 -11.78 14.57
#